data_AF-H8YWM8-F1
#
_entry.id   AF-H8YWM8-F1
#
_cell.length_a   1.000
_cell.length_b   1.000
_cell.length_c   1.000
_cell.angle_alpha   90.00
_cell.angle_beta   90.00
_cell.angle_gamma   90.00
#
_symmetry.space_group_name_H-M   'P 1'
#
loop_
_entity.id
_entity.type
_entity.pdbx_description
1 polymer ?
#
loop_
_entity_poly.entity_id
_entity_poly.type
_entity_poly.pdbx_seq_one_letter_code
_entity_poly.pdbx_strand_id
1 'polypeptide(L)'
;MILEAIVDDQVFSLNVPESLLSQASEFFDQLDRDMDQGWQMSRDWVAAPDQVQRGQIVADKLLTALENENEKLGMLTAGYLLARLPGLKSVELDIQGEIQNNQFSFHPAADSNTATTPPQSASSQTPPMQDTGEDPQSPNGQAAEQLKATAQDCSSAPRGLSKLNAMAQAGQDVTKVFKVGKGYRFSVFDHSAQSWQDGPLLKTQEEADRLREQVFTSRYEALQRAD
;
A
#
# COMPACT_ATOMS: atom_id res chain seq x y z
N MET A 1 6.58 9.25 -23.90
CA MET A 1 5.97 10.14 -22.88
C MET A 1 6.52 9.77 -21.50
N ILE A 2 6.60 10.71 -20.56
CA ILE A 2 7.16 10.45 -19.22
C ILE A 2 6.06 10.69 -18.18
N LEU A 3 5.90 9.76 -17.24
CA LEU A 3 5.08 9.90 -16.04
C LEU A 3 5.98 9.89 -14.81
N GLU A 4 5.81 10.85 -13.90
CA GLU A 4 6.48 10.84 -12.61
C GLU A 4 5.56 10.19 -11.57
N ALA A 5 5.93 9.02 -11.05
CA ALA A 5 5.25 8.38 -9.93
C ALA A 5 5.97 8.74 -8.64
N ILE A 6 5.27 9.35 -7.70
CA ILE A 6 5.81 9.79 -6.41
C ILE A 6 5.33 8.82 -5.35
N VAL A 7 6.26 8.16 -4.67
CA VAL A 7 5.98 7.22 -3.58
C VAL A 7 6.75 7.72 -2.36
N ASP A 8 6.02 8.13 -1.32
CA ASP A 8 6.60 8.81 -0.16
C ASP A 8 7.41 10.06 -0.62
N ASP A 9 8.72 10.14 -0.38
CA ASP A 9 9.58 11.23 -0.86
C ASP A 9 10.33 10.88 -2.18
N GLN A 10 10.11 9.69 -2.74
CA GLN A 10 10.84 9.20 -3.92
C GLN A 10 10.09 9.46 -5.22
N VAL A 11 10.80 9.97 -6.23
CA VAL A 11 10.25 10.22 -7.57
C VAL A 11 10.77 9.17 -8.57
N PHE A 12 9.85 8.39 -9.13
CA PHE A 12 10.11 7.38 -10.15
C PHE A 12 9.71 7.92 -11.53
N SER A 13 10.68 8.08 -12.43
CA SER A 13 10.44 8.52 -13.80
C SER A 13 10.17 7.33 -14.73
N LEU A 14 8.91 7.16 -15.15
CA LEU A 14 8.48 6.09 -16.03
C LEU A 14 8.41 6.61 -17.48
N ASN A 15 9.35 6.19 -18.32
CA ASN A 15 9.38 6.59 -19.73
C ASN A 15 8.59 5.60 -20.60
N VAL A 16 7.32 5.91 -20.81
CA VAL A 16 6.38 5.12 -21.60
C VAL A 16 6.53 5.43 -23.10
N PRO A 17 6.97 4.49 -23.94
CA PRO A 17 7.09 4.72 -25.37
C PRO A 17 5.71 4.80 -26.04
N GLU A 18 5.55 5.68 -27.04
CA GLU A 18 4.27 5.85 -27.75
C GLU A 18 3.83 4.57 -28.51
N SER A 19 4.81 3.76 -28.92
CA SER A 19 4.52 2.45 -29.51
C SER A 19 3.83 1.52 -28.53
N LEU A 20 4.16 1.58 -27.23
CA LEU A 20 3.48 0.80 -26.20
C LEU A 20 2.05 1.30 -26.02
N LEU A 21 1.83 2.62 -25.96
CA LEU A 21 0.49 3.20 -25.84
C LEU A 21 -0.43 2.75 -26.98
N SER A 22 0.10 2.71 -28.20
CA SER A 22 -0.66 2.26 -29.38
C SER A 22 -0.97 0.76 -29.30
N GLN A 23 0.02 -0.06 -28.93
CA GLN A 23 -0.10 -1.52 -28.87
C GLN A 23 -0.93 -2.01 -27.67
N ALA A 24 -0.96 -1.26 -26.57
CA ALA A 24 -1.66 -1.62 -25.34
C ALA A 24 -3.09 -1.07 -25.28
N SER A 25 -3.60 -0.45 -26.34
CA SER A 25 -4.97 0.10 -26.40
C SER A 25 -6.03 -0.94 -26.00
N GLU A 26 -5.93 -2.16 -26.51
CA GLU A 26 -6.85 -3.26 -26.16
C GLU A 26 -6.79 -3.63 -24.68
N PHE A 27 -5.59 -3.56 -24.07
CA PHE A 27 -5.42 -3.78 -22.63
C PHE A 27 -6.07 -2.66 -21.81
N PHE A 28 -5.94 -1.40 -22.27
CA PHE A 28 -6.59 -0.26 -21.61
C PHE A 28 -8.11 -0.39 -21.68
N ASP A 29 -8.67 -0.72 -22.84
CA ASP A 29 -10.11 -0.94 -23.01
C ASP A 29 -10.61 -2.13 -22.17
N GLN A 30 -9.79 -3.16 -21.98
CA GLN A 30 -10.13 -4.28 -21.12
C GLN A 30 -10.16 -3.86 -19.64
N LEU A 31 -9.22 -3.02 -19.22
CA LEU A 31 -9.16 -2.49 -17.84
C LEU A 31 -10.36 -1.57 -17.56
N ASP A 32 -10.77 -0.76 -18.53
CA ASP A 32 -11.98 0.04 -18.43
C ASP A 32 -13.23 -0.83 -18.29
N ARG A 33 -13.37 -1.87 -19.12
CA ARG A 33 -14.49 -2.81 -19.06
C ARG A 33 -14.55 -3.57 -17.73
N ASP A 34 -13.40 -3.90 -17.16
CA ASP A 34 -13.29 -4.53 -15.84
C ASP A 34 -13.79 -3.58 -14.75
N MET A 35 -13.37 -2.31 -14.77
CA MET A 35 -13.86 -1.29 -13.84
C MET A 35 -15.34 -0.94 -14.04
N ASP A 36 -15.88 -1.07 -15.26
CA ASP A 36 -17.32 -0.90 -15.55
C ASP A 36 -18.21 -1.96 -14.86
N GLN A 37 -17.65 -3.07 -14.37
CA GLN A 37 -18.39 -4.06 -13.56
C GLN A 37 -18.50 -3.66 -12.09
N GLY A 38 -17.91 -2.53 -11.72
CA GLY A 38 -17.76 -2.07 -10.36
C GLY A 38 -16.44 -2.52 -9.75
N TRP A 39 -15.92 -1.71 -8.83
CA TRP A 39 -14.65 -1.93 -8.18
C TRP A 39 -14.75 -1.73 -6.67
N GLN A 40 -14.06 -2.56 -5.90
CA GLN A 40 -13.88 -2.33 -4.48
C GLN A 40 -12.72 -1.36 -4.26
N MET A 41 -13.04 -0.09 -3.97
CA MET A 41 -12.06 0.94 -3.60
C MET A 41 -11.92 0.95 -2.07
N SER A 42 -10.93 0.22 -1.57
CA SER A 42 -10.67 0.04 -0.13
C SER A 42 -11.90 -0.54 0.59
N ARG A 43 -12.61 0.25 1.39
CA ARG A 43 -13.80 -0.19 2.14
C ARG A 43 -15.11 -0.01 1.37
N ASP A 44 -15.08 0.75 0.28
CA ASP A 44 -16.27 1.16 -0.47
C ASP A 44 -16.39 0.40 -1.79
N TRP A 45 -17.60 0.01 -2.14
CA TRP A 45 -17.90 -0.55 -3.46
C TRP A 45 -18.42 0.56 -4.38
N VAL A 46 -17.73 0.76 -5.51
CA VAL A 46 -18.12 1.75 -6.52
C VAL A 46 -18.61 1.01 -7.76
N ALA A 47 -19.92 1.09 -8.04
CA ALA A 47 -20.53 0.33 -9.13
C ALA A 47 -20.10 0.80 -10.53
N ALA A 48 -19.77 2.08 -10.70
CA ALA A 48 -19.32 2.64 -11.97
C ALA A 48 -18.30 3.76 -11.68
N PRO A 49 -17.01 3.43 -11.57
CA PRO A 49 -15.97 4.41 -11.27
C PRO A 49 -15.88 5.49 -12.36
N ASP A 50 -15.87 6.76 -11.96
CA ASP A 50 -15.64 7.87 -12.87
C ASP A 50 -14.16 7.95 -13.32
N GLN A 51 -13.83 8.86 -14.24
CA GLN A 51 -12.50 8.95 -14.82
C GLN A 51 -11.39 9.17 -13.77
N VAL A 52 -11.64 9.97 -12.74
CA VAL A 52 -10.68 10.20 -11.66
C VAL A 52 -10.52 8.93 -10.84
N GLN A 53 -11.62 8.30 -10.45
CA GLN A 53 -11.60 7.04 -9.70
C GLN A 53 -10.92 5.90 -10.47
N ARG A 54 -11.15 5.78 -11.78
CA ARG A 54 -10.40 4.84 -12.63
C ARG A 54 -8.91 5.11 -12.60
N GLY A 55 -8.53 6.38 -12.69
CA GLY A 55 -7.15 6.82 -12.49
C GLY A 55 -6.60 6.33 -11.15
N GLN A 56 -7.36 6.50 -10.06
CA GLN A 56 -6.94 6.10 -8.71
C GLN A 56 -6.76 4.59 -8.57
N ILE A 57 -7.67 3.80 -9.13
CA ILE A 57 -7.59 2.33 -9.18
C ILE A 57 -6.33 1.88 -9.94
N VAL A 58 -6.04 2.51 -11.08
CA VAL A 58 -4.87 2.14 -11.88
C VAL A 58 -3.58 2.66 -11.26
N ALA A 59 -3.62 3.78 -10.53
CA ALA A 59 -2.51 4.27 -9.73
C ALA A 59 -2.16 3.29 -8.60
N ASP A 60 -3.14 2.72 -7.90
CA ASP A 60 -2.93 1.66 -6.91
C ASP A 60 -2.29 0.41 -7.54
N LYS A 61 -2.75 0.00 -8.73
CA LYS A 61 -2.11 -1.07 -9.50
C LYS A 61 -0.68 -0.73 -9.91
N LEU A 62 -0.39 0.53 -10.22
CA LEU A 62 0.96 1.01 -10.51
C LEU A 62 1.85 0.93 -9.26
N LEU A 63 1.36 1.34 -8.09
CA LEU A 63 2.09 1.20 -6.83
C LEU A 63 2.44 -0.28 -6.58
N THR A 64 1.45 -1.18 -6.67
CA THR A 64 1.69 -2.63 -6.54
C THR A 64 2.73 -3.14 -7.54
N ALA A 65 2.70 -2.66 -8.79
CA ALA A 65 3.67 -3.06 -9.80
C ALA A 65 5.10 -2.57 -9.48
N LEU A 66 5.24 -1.37 -8.92
CA LEU A 66 6.54 -0.83 -8.48
C LEU A 66 7.07 -1.62 -7.28
N GLU A 67 6.24 -1.91 -6.28
CA GLU A 67 6.63 -2.68 -5.10
C GLU A 67 7.07 -4.12 -5.44
N ASN A 68 6.44 -4.72 -6.46
CA ASN A 68 6.79 -6.05 -6.94
C ASN A 68 7.85 -6.05 -8.06
N GLU A 69 8.48 -4.90 -8.35
CA GLU A 69 9.48 -4.73 -9.41
C GLU A 69 9.00 -5.25 -10.78
N ASN A 70 7.69 -5.19 -11.02
CA ASN A 70 7.06 -5.68 -12.24
C ASN A 70 7.05 -4.57 -13.29
N GLU A 71 8.21 -4.37 -13.92
CA GLU A 71 8.43 -3.33 -14.94
C GLU A 71 7.39 -3.35 -16.05
N LYS A 72 7.02 -4.55 -16.53
CA LYS A 72 6.03 -4.68 -17.62
C LYS A 72 4.65 -4.18 -17.19
N LEU A 73 4.19 -4.59 -16.02
CA LEU A 73 2.90 -4.14 -15.50
C LEU A 73 2.93 -2.63 -15.18
N GLY A 74 4.01 -2.14 -14.57
CA GLY A 74 4.17 -0.73 -14.26
C GLY A 74 4.17 0.15 -15.51
N MET A 75 4.81 -0.30 -16.59
CA MET A 75 4.79 0.41 -17.88
C MET A 75 3.40 0.44 -18.51
N LEU A 76 2.62 -0.64 -18.38
CA LEU A 76 1.25 -0.71 -18.88
C LEU A 76 0.31 0.19 -18.08
N THR A 77 0.37 0.17 -16.75
CA THR A 77 -0.49 1.00 -15.89
C THR A 77 -0.11 2.48 -16.00
N ALA A 78 1.18 2.81 -16.08
CA ALA A 78 1.63 4.16 -16.39
C ALA A 78 1.14 4.63 -17.76
N GLY A 79 1.18 3.74 -18.77
CA GLY A 79 0.64 4.02 -20.09
C GLY A 79 -0.86 4.28 -20.08
N TYR A 80 -1.63 3.49 -19.33
CA TYR A 80 -3.06 3.71 -19.16
C TYR A 80 -3.34 5.10 -18.57
N LEU A 81 -2.64 5.48 -17.51
CA LEU A 81 -2.81 6.78 -16.85
C LEU A 81 -2.55 7.92 -17.84
N LEU A 82 -1.46 7.86 -18.59
CA LEU A 82 -1.14 8.87 -19.61
C LEU A 82 -2.17 8.90 -20.76
N ALA A 83 -2.75 7.76 -21.12
CA ALA A 83 -3.73 7.67 -22.21
C ALA A 83 -5.13 8.17 -21.81
N ARG A 84 -5.57 7.87 -20.58
CA ARG A 84 -6.91 8.22 -20.10
C ARG A 84 -6.97 9.54 -19.35
N LEU A 85 -5.84 10.06 -18.85
CA LEU A 85 -5.75 11.35 -18.15
C LEU A 85 -4.86 12.31 -18.98
N PRO A 86 -5.43 13.01 -19.97
CA PRO A 86 -4.65 13.91 -20.82
C PRO A 86 -4.07 15.06 -20.00
N GLY A 87 -2.78 15.34 -20.22
CA GLY A 87 -2.06 16.40 -19.50
C GLY A 87 -1.50 15.96 -18.14
N LEU A 88 -1.71 14.71 -17.72
CA LEU A 88 -1.11 14.16 -16.51
C LEU A 88 0.41 14.30 -16.55
N LYS A 89 0.97 14.85 -15.48
CA LYS A 89 2.42 15.02 -15.29
C LYS A 89 2.95 14.02 -14.26
N SER A 90 2.32 14.01 -13.09
CA SER A 90 2.73 13.17 -11.98
C SER A 90 1.55 12.59 -11.23
N VAL A 91 1.78 11.43 -10.61
CA VAL A 91 0.85 10.76 -9.71
C VAL A 91 1.52 10.56 -8.36
N GLU A 92 0.87 10.98 -7.29
CA GLU A 92 1.30 10.72 -5.92
C GLU A 92 0.52 9.51 -5.39
N LEU A 93 1.27 8.48 -4.98
CA LEU A 93 0.74 7.16 -4.64
C LEU A 93 0.64 7.03 -3.11
N ASP A 94 -0.54 6.66 -2.63
CA ASP A 94 -0.80 6.43 -1.21
C ASP A 94 -0.30 5.04 -0.79
N ILE A 95 0.80 5.02 -0.02
CA ILE A 95 1.39 3.79 0.52
C ILE A 95 0.62 3.19 1.70
N GLN A 96 -0.46 3.81 2.16
CA GLN A 96 -1.32 3.27 3.21
C GLN A 96 -2.43 2.37 2.64
N GLY A 97 -2.54 2.28 1.31
CA GLY A 97 -3.51 1.44 0.62
C GLY A 97 -4.90 2.07 0.54
N GLU A 98 -5.03 3.36 0.83
CA GLU A 98 -6.29 4.08 0.60
C GLU A 98 -6.30 4.60 -0.84
N ILE A 99 -6.88 3.81 -1.76
CA ILE A 99 -6.90 4.08 -3.20
C ILE A 99 -7.40 5.50 -3.52
N GLN A 100 -8.36 6.00 -2.73
CA GLN A 100 -8.96 7.33 -2.89
C GLN A 100 -7.99 8.49 -2.59
N ASN A 101 -6.88 8.23 -1.91
CA ASN A 101 -5.85 9.22 -1.59
C ASN A 101 -4.81 9.38 -2.70
N ASN A 102 -4.88 8.57 -3.77
CA ASN A 102 -4.00 8.76 -4.93
C ASN A 102 -4.33 10.09 -5.63
N GLN A 103 -3.32 10.95 -5.78
CA GLN A 103 -3.46 12.31 -6.29
C GLN A 103 -2.78 12.50 -7.65
N PHE A 104 -3.36 13.34 -8.50
CA PHE A 104 -2.85 13.61 -9.85
C PHE A 104 -2.47 15.08 -10.01
N SER A 105 -1.30 15.34 -10.56
CA SER A 105 -0.88 16.67 -10.97
C SER A 105 -0.82 16.76 -12.49
N PHE A 106 -1.46 17.78 -13.04
CA PHE A 106 -1.54 18.02 -14.49
C PHE A 106 -0.65 19.20 -14.88
N HIS A 107 -0.20 19.23 -16.13
CA HIS A 107 0.45 20.42 -16.66
C HIS A 107 -0.53 21.61 -16.59
N PRO A 108 -0.11 22.78 -16.10
CA PRO A 108 -0.96 23.95 -16.16
C PRO A 108 -1.25 24.23 -17.64
N ALA A 109 -2.53 24.13 -18.02
CA ALA A 109 -2.97 24.57 -19.33
C ALA A 109 -2.55 26.03 -19.49
N ALA A 110 -1.71 26.31 -20.47
CA ALA A 110 -1.06 27.60 -20.63
C ALA A 110 -2.02 28.67 -21.18
N ASP A 111 -3.13 28.96 -20.49
CA ASP A 111 -4.05 30.09 -20.68
C ASP A 111 -4.98 30.13 -19.43
N SER A 112 -5.19 31.16 -18.63
CA SER A 112 -4.89 32.59 -18.64
C SER A 112 -4.90 33.12 -17.20
N ASN A 113 -4.08 34.13 -16.97
CA ASN A 113 -4.08 35.01 -15.80
C ASN A 113 -5.47 35.63 -15.54
N THR A 114 -6.11 35.27 -14.42
CA THR A 114 -6.77 36.26 -13.55
C THR A 114 -6.46 35.90 -12.11
N ALA A 115 -5.50 36.63 -11.55
CA ALA A 115 -5.41 36.86 -10.13
C ALA A 115 -6.80 37.18 -9.55
N THR A 116 -7.26 36.39 -8.61
CA THR A 116 -8.10 36.88 -7.52
C THR A 116 -7.53 36.30 -6.24
N THR A 117 -6.88 37.22 -5.55
CA THR A 117 -6.42 37.24 -4.17
C THR A 117 -7.28 36.40 -3.21
N PRO A 118 -6.65 35.75 -2.21
CA PRO A 118 -7.35 35.00 -1.17
C PRO A 118 -8.05 35.94 -0.17
N PRO A 119 -9.15 35.53 0.45
CA PRO A 119 -9.49 35.98 1.79
C PRO A 119 -9.02 34.93 2.81
N GLN A 120 -7.92 35.24 3.49
CA GLN A 120 -7.72 34.81 4.87
C GLN A 120 -8.68 35.57 5.80
N SER A 121 -8.90 35.01 7.00
CA SER A 121 -9.66 35.52 8.16
C SER A 121 -11.16 35.18 8.11
N ALA A 122 -11.79 34.59 9.13
CA ALA A 122 -11.48 34.63 10.55
C ALA A 122 -12.01 33.40 11.31
N SER A 123 -11.27 33.06 12.37
CA SER A 123 -11.66 32.22 13.49
C SER A 123 -13.03 32.57 14.06
N SER A 124 -13.76 31.58 14.55
CA SER A 124 -14.63 31.71 15.73
C SER A 124 -14.81 30.33 16.39
N GLN A 125 -14.09 30.15 17.50
CA GLN A 125 -14.49 29.26 18.59
C GLN A 125 -15.88 29.70 19.11
N THR A 126 -16.71 28.78 19.59
CA THR A 126 -17.02 28.54 21.04
C THR A 126 -18.13 27.46 21.17
N PRO A 127 -18.01 26.44 22.04
CA PRO A 127 -19.11 25.60 22.57
C PRO A 127 -19.57 26.13 23.96
N PRO A 128 -20.34 25.45 24.85
CA PRO A 128 -21.34 24.36 24.77
C PRO A 128 -22.68 24.68 25.50
N MET A 129 -23.75 23.88 25.33
CA MET A 129 -24.85 23.68 26.32
C MET A 129 -25.42 22.25 26.09
N GLN A 130 -25.15 21.24 26.93
CA GLN A 130 -25.81 20.83 28.18
C GLN A 130 -27.34 20.68 28.13
N ASP A 131 -27.82 19.43 28.10
CA ASP A 131 -28.74 18.83 29.10
C ASP A 131 -28.81 17.29 28.83
N THR A 132 -28.25 16.42 29.70
CA THR A 132 -28.93 15.64 30.77
C THR A 132 -30.09 14.78 30.24
N GLY A 133 -30.18 13.45 30.38
CA GLY A 133 -29.42 12.42 31.07
C GLY A 133 -30.04 11.04 30.76
N GLU A 134 -29.68 10.04 31.58
CA GLU A 134 -30.19 8.65 31.65
C GLU A 134 -29.30 7.53 31.05
N ASP A 135 -28.33 7.12 31.88
CA ASP A 135 -27.95 5.71 32.15
C ASP A 135 -28.79 5.30 33.40
N PRO A 136 -29.21 4.03 33.67
CA PRO A 136 -28.34 2.84 33.61
C PRO A 136 -28.99 1.51 33.18
N GLN A 137 -28.17 0.58 32.65
CA GLN A 137 -27.76 -0.66 33.33
C GLN A 137 -27.10 -1.66 32.36
N SER A 138 -25.83 -1.96 32.65
CA SER A 138 -25.14 -3.25 32.42
C SER A 138 -25.85 -4.41 33.18
N PRO A 139 -25.44 -5.71 33.17
CA PRO A 139 -24.18 -6.31 32.68
C PRO A 139 -24.33 -7.70 31.99
N ASN A 140 -23.17 -8.35 31.75
CA ASN A 140 -22.91 -9.80 31.74
C ASN A 140 -22.99 -10.49 30.36
N GLY A 141 -22.04 -11.33 29.93
CA GLY A 141 -20.82 -11.83 30.54
C GLY A 141 -20.13 -12.83 29.58
N GLN A 142 -18.79 -12.84 29.65
CA GLN A 142 -17.84 -13.96 29.51
C GLN A 142 -18.04 -15.12 28.50
N ALA A 143 -16.86 -15.51 27.96
CA ALA A 143 -16.44 -16.87 27.58
C ALA A 143 -17.03 -17.43 26.28
N ALA A 144 -16.39 -18.31 25.52
CA ALA A 144 -15.02 -18.80 25.39
C ALA A 144 -15.02 -19.68 24.12
N GLU A 145 -13.86 -19.80 23.52
CA GLU A 145 -13.31 -21.01 22.89
C GLU A 145 -14.15 -21.86 21.90
N GLN A 146 -13.59 -21.93 20.68
CA GLN A 146 -13.26 -23.16 19.95
C GLN A 146 -14.40 -24.09 19.47
N LEU A 147 -14.39 -24.45 18.17
CA LEU A 147 -13.79 -25.71 17.67
C LEU A 147 -14.24 -26.02 16.21
N LYS A 148 -13.21 -26.26 15.36
CA LYS A 148 -13.07 -27.34 14.35
C LYS A 148 -13.97 -27.45 13.10
N ALA A 149 -13.34 -27.10 11.97
CA ALA A 149 -12.85 -27.99 10.89
C ALA A 149 -13.76 -29.06 10.24
N THR A 150 -13.87 -28.99 8.91
CA THR A 150 -13.77 -30.12 7.93
C THR A 150 -13.43 -29.48 6.56
N ALA A 151 -12.18 -29.49 6.05
CA ALA A 151 -11.56 -30.49 5.17
C ALA A 151 -12.37 -30.78 3.88
N GLN A 152 -11.87 -30.86 2.64
CA GLN A 152 -10.55 -30.71 1.98
C GLN A 152 -10.82 -31.06 0.50
N ASP A 153 -10.15 -30.43 -0.47
CA ASP A 153 -9.83 -31.13 -1.72
C ASP A 153 -8.39 -30.81 -2.15
N CYS A 154 -7.66 -31.87 -2.41
CA CYS A 154 -6.24 -31.92 -2.70
C CYS A 154 -6.02 -31.90 -4.21
N SER A 155 -4.96 -31.23 -4.67
CA SER A 155 -4.21 -31.71 -5.84
C SER A 155 -2.74 -31.27 -5.78
N SER A 156 -1.90 -32.24 -5.35
CA SER A 156 -0.53 -32.57 -5.81
C SER A 156 0.66 -31.60 -5.60
N ALA A 157 1.69 -32.15 -4.94
CA ALA A 157 2.95 -31.56 -4.41
C ALA A 157 3.97 -31.03 -5.46
N PRO A 158 5.09 -30.37 -5.04
CA PRO A 158 6.17 -31.04 -4.32
C PRO A 158 6.63 -30.34 -3.01
N ARG A 159 7.44 -31.10 -2.28
CA ARG A 159 8.11 -30.81 -1.00
C ARG A 159 9.05 -29.58 -1.08
N GLY A 160 9.16 -28.88 0.05
CA GLY A 160 10.00 -27.69 0.28
C GLY A 160 9.22 -26.39 0.07
N LEU A 161 9.14 -25.51 1.07
CA LEU A 161 8.72 -24.13 0.83
C LEU A 161 9.64 -23.54 -0.24
N SER A 162 9.07 -23.19 -1.40
CA SER A 162 9.82 -22.57 -2.48
C SER A 162 10.57 -21.34 -1.94
N LYS A 163 11.83 -21.17 -2.35
CA LYS A 163 12.74 -20.08 -1.96
C LYS A 163 12.06 -18.69 -1.93
N LEU A 164 11.11 -18.48 -2.84
CA LEU A 164 10.29 -17.26 -2.95
C LEU A 164 9.33 -17.06 -1.75
N ASN A 165 8.68 -18.12 -1.28
CA ASN A 165 7.78 -18.09 -0.12
C ASN A 165 8.56 -17.92 1.19
N ALA A 166 9.78 -18.48 1.27
CA ALA A 166 10.67 -18.29 2.40
C ALA A 166 11.18 -16.84 2.51
N MET A 167 11.38 -16.14 1.38
CA MET A 167 11.74 -14.72 1.36
C MET A 167 10.57 -13.82 1.80
N ALA A 168 9.36 -14.08 1.30
CA ALA A 168 8.17 -13.34 1.69
C ALA A 168 7.83 -13.52 3.19
N GLN A 169 7.92 -14.75 3.70
CA GLN A 169 7.67 -15.03 5.12
C GLN A 169 8.71 -14.37 6.02
N ALA A 170 10.00 -14.41 5.66
CA ALA A 170 11.05 -13.76 6.45
C ALA A 170 10.87 -12.23 6.54
N GLY A 171 10.31 -11.60 5.50
CA GLY A 171 9.93 -10.18 5.51
C GLY A 171 8.82 -9.86 6.51
N GLN A 172 7.86 -10.79 6.69
CA GLN A 172 6.78 -10.69 7.67
C GLN A 172 7.29 -10.83 9.12
N ASP A 173 8.39 -11.55 9.32
CA ASP A 173 8.87 -11.96 10.63
C ASP A 173 9.81 -10.96 11.30
N VAL A 174 10.21 -9.89 10.63
CA VAL A 174 11.15 -8.90 11.16
C VAL A 174 10.67 -7.49 10.86
N THR A 175 10.31 -6.74 11.91
CA THR A 175 9.93 -5.33 11.78
C THR A 175 11.08 -4.45 11.30
N LYS A 176 10.76 -3.33 10.66
CA LYS A 176 11.73 -2.27 10.35
C LYS A 176 12.36 -1.72 11.62
N VAL A 177 13.62 -1.30 11.57
CA VAL A 177 14.28 -0.65 12.70
C VAL A 177 13.48 0.61 13.08
N PHE A 178 13.20 0.74 14.37
CA PHE A 178 12.45 1.86 14.92
C PHE A 178 13.17 2.46 16.13
N LYS A 179 13.03 3.78 16.28
CA LYS A 179 13.72 4.57 17.30
C LYS A 179 12.97 4.52 18.63
N VAL A 180 13.67 4.16 19.70
CA VAL A 180 13.11 4.13 21.06
C VAL A 180 14.05 4.83 22.03
N GLY A 181 13.59 5.97 22.55
CA GLY A 181 14.38 6.84 23.43
C GLY A 181 15.64 7.36 22.72
N LYS A 182 16.82 7.00 23.24
CA LYS A 182 18.14 7.37 22.70
C LYS A 182 18.77 6.28 21.82
N GLY A 183 18.03 5.23 21.50
CA GLY A 183 18.52 4.11 20.70
C GLY A 183 17.54 3.65 19.63
N TYR A 184 17.94 2.62 18.91
CA TYR A 184 17.22 1.98 17.82
C TYR A 184 17.03 0.50 18.17
N ARG A 185 15.87 -0.05 17.84
CA ARG A 185 15.56 -1.47 18.06
C ARG A 185 14.75 -2.02 16.88
N PHE A 186 14.66 -3.34 16.80
CA PHE A 186 13.79 -4.07 15.87
C PHE A 186 13.14 -5.21 16.65
N SER A 187 11.97 -5.65 16.22
CA SER A 187 11.26 -6.81 16.79
C SER A 187 11.22 -7.93 15.78
N VAL A 188 11.44 -9.15 16.26
CA VAL A 188 11.45 -10.38 15.47
C VAL A 188 10.32 -11.27 15.97
N PHE A 189 9.54 -11.79 15.05
CA PHE A 189 8.47 -12.72 15.32
C PHE A 189 9.05 -14.13 15.49
N ASP A 190 8.85 -14.72 16.66
CA ASP A 190 9.20 -16.12 16.90
C ASP A 190 7.98 -17.01 16.63
N HIS A 191 8.04 -17.78 15.55
CA HIS A 191 6.98 -18.72 15.16
C HIS A 191 6.78 -19.88 16.13
N SER A 192 7.82 -20.29 16.85
CA SER A 192 7.72 -21.38 17.81
C SER A 192 6.96 -20.96 19.07
N ALA A 193 7.09 -19.69 19.44
CA ALA A 193 6.37 -19.07 20.56
C ALA A 193 5.15 -18.25 20.13
N GLN A 194 4.89 -18.10 18.83
CA GLN A 194 3.95 -17.16 18.22
C GLN A 194 3.96 -15.77 18.88
N SER A 195 5.16 -15.24 19.16
CA SER A 195 5.31 -14.00 19.93
C SER A 195 6.39 -13.11 19.34
N TRP A 196 6.19 -11.80 19.46
CA TRP A 196 7.17 -10.79 19.08
C TRP A 196 8.21 -10.65 20.18
N GLN A 197 9.47 -10.91 19.85
CA GLN A 197 10.61 -10.65 20.72
C GLN A 197 11.26 -9.34 20.29
N ASP A 198 11.40 -8.39 21.23
CA ASP A 198 12.18 -7.19 20.98
C ASP A 198 13.68 -7.47 21.00
N GLY A 199 14.36 -6.97 19.97
CA GLY A 199 15.80 -6.99 19.85
C GLY A 199 16.46 -5.96 20.77
N PRO A 200 17.77 -6.12 21.01
CA PRO A 200 18.52 -5.25 21.90
C PRO A 200 18.47 -3.79 21.43
N LEU A 201 18.41 -2.86 22.39
CA LEU A 201 18.46 -1.43 22.11
C LEU A 201 19.88 -1.02 21.72
N LEU A 202 20.05 -0.59 20.48
CA LEU A 202 21.33 -0.21 19.88
C LEU A 202 21.46 1.31 19.83
N LYS A 203 22.70 1.82 19.84
CA LYS A 203 22.95 3.27 19.93
C LYS A 203 22.82 3.97 18.57
N THR A 204 23.06 3.24 17.48
CA THR A 204 22.99 3.77 16.12
C THR A 204 22.02 2.95 15.26
N GLN A 205 21.46 3.59 14.24
CA GLN A 205 20.51 2.96 13.32
C GLN A 205 21.21 1.91 12.44
N GLU A 206 22.43 2.20 11.97
CA GLU A 206 23.23 1.26 11.18
C GLU A 206 23.55 -0.02 11.95
N GLU A 207 23.88 0.07 13.25
CA GLU A 207 24.07 -1.14 14.06
C GLU A 207 22.78 -1.95 14.20
N ALA A 208 21.63 -1.29 14.30
CA ALA A 208 20.33 -1.94 14.37
C ALA A 208 19.92 -2.60 13.07
N ASP A 209 20.21 -1.96 11.94
CA ASP A 209 19.89 -2.52 10.62
C ASP A 209 20.80 -3.72 10.32
N ARG A 210 22.10 -3.59 10.58
CA ARG A 210 23.06 -4.69 10.41
C ARG A 210 22.73 -5.89 11.30
N LEU A 211 22.31 -5.66 12.55
CA LEU A 211 21.92 -6.76 13.45
C LEU A 211 20.58 -7.39 13.02
N ARG A 212 19.63 -6.58 12.54
CA ARG A 212 18.37 -7.04 11.94
C ARG A 212 18.64 -7.94 10.73
N GLU A 213 19.50 -7.51 9.80
CA GLU A 213 19.89 -8.30 8.62
C GLU A 213 20.57 -9.62 9.00
N GLN A 214 21.38 -9.62 10.06
CA GLN A 214 22.01 -10.84 10.57
C GLN A 214 20.98 -11.82 11.14
N VAL A 215 20.00 -11.33 11.91
CA VAL A 215 18.91 -12.15 12.44
C VAL A 215 18.00 -12.66 11.31
N PHE A 216 17.71 -11.81 10.33
CA PHE A 216 16.97 -12.17 9.13
C PHE A 216 17.66 -13.30 8.36
N THR A 217 18.98 -13.18 8.15
CA THR A 217 19.78 -14.20 7.47
C THR A 217 19.79 -15.53 8.23
N SER A 218 19.99 -15.50 9.55
CA SER A 218 19.98 -16.71 10.38
C SER A 218 18.59 -17.38 10.44
N ARG A 219 17.49 -16.61 10.44
CA ARG A 219 16.13 -17.17 10.40
C ARG A 219 15.78 -17.72 9.02
N TYR A 220 16.19 -17.05 7.95
CA TYR A 220 16.05 -17.54 6.58
C TYR A 220 16.85 -18.85 6.37
N GLU A 221 18.05 -18.97 6.93
CA GLU A 221 18.83 -20.21 6.91
C GLU A 221 18.17 -21.31 7.76
N ALA A 222 17.58 -20.98 8.92
CA ALA A 222 16.83 -21.92 9.74
C ALA A 222 15.56 -22.44 9.04
N LEU A 223 14.84 -21.57 8.33
CA LEU A 223 13.68 -21.95 7.50
C LEU A 223 14.10 -22.79 6.29
N GLN A 224 15.32 -22.64 5.78
CA GLN A 224 15.86 -23.54 4.75
C GLN A 224 16.36 -24.88 5.29
N ARG A 225 16.75 -24.96 6.57
CA ARG A 225 17.23 -26.19 7.22
C ARG A 225 16.14 -27.00 7.92
N ALA A 226 15.00 -26.38 8.24
CA ALA A 226 13.85 -27.07 8.80
C ALA A 226 13.10 -27.83 7.69
N ASP A 227 13.68 -28.95 7.26
CA ASP A 227 13.04 -30.04 6.51
C ASP A 227 13.27 -31.36 7.27
#